data_AF-A0A7N2M882-F1
#
_entry.id   AF-A0A7N2M882-F1
#
_cell.length_a   1.000
_cell.length_b   1.000
_cell.length_c   1.000
_cell.angle_alpha   90.00
_cell.angle_beta   90.00
_cell.angle_gamma   90.00
#
_symmetry.space_group_name_H-M   'P 1'
#
loop_
_entity.id
_entity.type
_entity.pdbx_description
1 polymer ?
#
loop_
_entity_poly.entity_id
_entity_poly.type
_entity_poly.pdbx_seq_one_letter_code
_entity_poly.pdbx_strand_id
1 'polypeptide(L)'
;MEESQEILLNSLESLGISIPQSVSSVKDLNPTTLVSTCAQCLNLLDPTASFPTSLPSDSMADQFKICTDLATRIKNLGFVGDMSFHKVD
;
A
#
# COMPACT_ATOMS: atom_id res chain seq x y z
N MET A 1 -6.93 -17.24 9.95
CA MET A 1 -6.87 -16.34 8.78
C MET A 1 -7.44 -14.96 9.11
N GLU A 2 -8.53 -14.85 9.87
CA GLU A 2 -9.06 -13.54 10.30
C GLU A 2 -8.18 -12.90 11.39
N GLU A 3 -7.77 -13.67 12.40
CA GLU A 3 -6.87 -13.21 13.47
C GLU A 3 -5.54 -12.66 12.93
N SER A 4 -4.95 -13.30 11.91
CA SER A 4 -3.72 -12.81 11.27
C SER A 4 -3.90 -11.48 10.54
N GLN A 5 -5.10 -11.19 10.03
CA GLN A 5 -5.40 -9.92 9.35
C GLN A 5 -5.60 -8.78 10.35
N GLU A 6 -6.24 -9.08 11.50
CA GLU A 6 -6.39 -8.13 12.59
C GLU A 6 -5.02 -7.77 13.21
N ILE A 7 -4.16 -8.78 13.44
CA ILE A 7 -2.78 -8.55 13.91
C ILE A 7 -2.01 -7.64 12.95
N LEU A 8 -2.17 -7.82 11.63
CA LEU A 8 -1.52 -6.97 10.63
C LEU A 8 -1.96 -5.50 10.76
N LEU A 9 -3.26 -5.23 10.81
CA LEU A 9 -3.77 -3.85 10.90
C LEU A 9 -3.34 -3.17 12.21
N ASN A 10 -3.47 -3.86 13.33
CA ASN A 10 -3.03 -3.35 14.64
C ASN A 10 -1.52 -3.06 14.66
N SER A 11 -0.72 -3.93 14.02
CA SER A 11 0.72 -3.72 13.89
C SER A 11 1.04 -2.46 13.08
N LEU A 12 0.36 -2.25 11.95
CA LEU A 12 0.52 -1.07 11.12
C LEU A 12 0.18 0.22 11.90
N GLU A 13 -0.95 0.24 12.62
CA GLU A 13 -1.33 1.40 13.45
C GLU A 13 -0.29 1.66 14.56
N SER A 14 0.20 0.62 15.23
CA SER A 14 1.23 0.77 16.28
C SER A 14 2.56 1.31 15.77
N LEU A 15 2.86 1.11 14.48
CA LEU A 15 4.03 1.67 13.80
C LEU A 15 3.81 3.11 13.32
N GLY A 16 2.63 3.68 13.60
CA GLY A 16 2.27 5.04 13.22
C GLY A 16 1.70 5.18 11.81
N ILE A 17 1.35 4.06 11.15
CA ILE A 17 0.68 4.09 9.86
C ILE A 17 -0.78 4.50 10.08
N SER A 18 -1.20 5.58 9.44
CA SER A 18 -2.57 6.08 9.53
C SER A 18 -3.50 5.21 8.70
N ILE A 19 -4.35 4.44 9.37
CA ILE A 19 -5.42 3.65 8.76
C ILE A 19 -6.77 4.32 9.10
N PRO A 20 -7.68 4.54 8.13
CA PRO A 20 -8.99 5.11 8.41
C PRO A 20 -9.84 4.21 9.31
N GLN A 21 -10.62 4.80 10.22
CA GLN A 21 -11.53 4.05 11.11
C GLN A 21 -12.58 3.20 10.37
N SER A 22 -12.84 3.48 9.10
CA SER A 22 -13.72 2.68 8.25
C SER A 22 -13.11 1.34 7.83
N VAL A 23 -11.81 1.10 8.10
CA VAL A 23 -11.10 -0.13 7.75
C VAL A 23 -10.92 -0.95 9.03
N SER A 24 -11.75 -1.97 9.22
CA SER A 24 -11.64 -2.91 10.36
C SER A 24 -11.04 -4.25 9.96
N SER A 25 -10.95 -4.54 8.66
CA SER A 25 -10.31 -5.73 8.10
C SER A 25 -9.53 -5.39 6.83
N VAL A 26 -8.62 -6.29 6.44
CA VAL A 26 -7.86 -6.16 5.18
C VAL A 26 -8.78 -6.08 3.96
N LYS A 27 -10.00 -6.63 4.04
CA LYS A 27 -11.00 -6.59 2.96
C LYS A 27 -11.64 -5.21 2.79
N ASP A 28 -11.56 -4.34 3.80
CA ASP A 28 -12.11 -2.99 3.76
C ASP A 28 -11.15 -1.97 3.12
N LEU A 29 -9.93 -2.41 2.78
CA LEU A 29 -8.99 -1.61 2.02
C LEU A 29 -9.50 -1.42 0.59
N ASN A 30 -9.70 -0.17 0.21
CA ASN A 30 -9.97 0.23 -1.16
C ASN A 30 -8.65 0.66 -1.83
N PRO A 31 -8.62 0.89 -3.16
CA PRO A 31 -7.39 1.26 -3.86
C PRO A 31 -6.66 2.47 -3.24
N THR A 32 -7.40 3.49 -2.81
CA THR A 32 -6.83 4.70 -2.20
C THR A 32 -6.19 4.39 -0.85
N THR A 33 -6.89 3.67 0.02
CA THR A 33 -6.36 3.35 1.36
C THR A 33 -5.21 2.36 1.27
N LEU A 34 -5.28 1.36 0.39
CA LEU A 34 -4.19 0.41 0.16
C LEU A 34 -2.91 1.12 -0.31
N VAL A 35 -3.01 1.96 -1.34
CA VAL A 35 -1.87 2.74 -1.85
C VAL A 35 -1.28 3.63 -0.75
N SER A 36 -2.14 4.32 -0.01
CA SER A 36 -1.71 5.17 1.10
C SER A 36 -0.96 4.40 2.18
N THR A 37 -1.50 3.27 2.63
CA THR A 37 -0.87 2.40 3.64
C THR A 37 0.48 1.88 3.16
N CYS A 38 0.58 1.39 1.92
CA CYS A 38 1.84 0.92 1.35
C CYS A 38 2.88 2.04 1.22
N ALA A 39 2.49 3.22 0.74
CA ALA A 39 3.37 4.38 0.62
C ALA A 39 3.91 4.83 1.98
N GLN A 40 3.05 4.90 3.00
CA GLN A 40 3.47 5.21 4.37
C GLN A 40 4.48 4.19 4.91
N CYS A 41 4.24 2.89 4.69
CA CYS A 41 5.17 1.83 5.10
C CYS A 41 6.54 1.98 4.42
N LEU A 42 6.56 2.24 3.10
CA LEU A 42 7.82 2.42 2.38
C LEU A 42 8.59 3.65 2.82
N ASN A 43 7.91 4.76 3.08
CA ASN A 43 8.53 5.98 3.61
C ASN A 43 9.12 5.75 5.02
N LEU A 44 8.54 4.83 5.80
CA LEU A 44 9.07 4.44 7.11
C LEU A 44 10.29 3.52 7.00
N LEU A 45 10.25 2.54 6.09
CA LEU A 45 11.31 1.55 5.90
C LEU A 45 12.54 2.11 5.20
N ASP A 46 12.35 3.13 4.36
CA ASP A 46 13.39 3.70 3.53
C ASP A 46 13.35 5.23 3.55
N PRO A 47 14.24 5.88 4.31
CA PRO A 47 14.32 7.34 4.39
C PRO A 47 14.68 8.02 3.06
N THR A 48 15.16 7.27 2.06
CA THR A 48 15.45 7.79 0.72
C THR A 48 14.24 7.71 -0.21
N ALA A 49 13.21 6.95 0.16
CA ALA A 49 11.95 6.91 -0.53
C ALA A 49 11.10 8.14 -0.19
N SER A 50 10.40 8.66 -1.20
CA SER A 50 9.42 9.73 -1.05
C SER A 50 8.19 9.39 -1.88
N PHE A 51 7.39 8.46 -1.37
CA PHE A 51 6.14 8.07 -2.00
C PHE A 51 5.00 8.99 -1.57
N PRO A 52 4.17 9.47 -2.51
CA PRO A 52 2.94 10.17 -2.17
C PRO A 52 1.98 9.22 -1.46
N THR A 53 1.36 9.70 -0.38
CA THR A 53 0.39 8.92 0.42
C THR A 53 -1.05 9.12 -0.06
N SER A 54 -1.24 9.80 -1.19
CA SER A 54 -2.52 9.99 -1.86
C SER A 54 -2.49 9.41 -3.27
N LEU A 55 -3.57 8.72 -3.64
CA LEU A 55 -3.78 8.25 -5.00
C LEU A 55 -4.47 9.37 -5.81
N PRO A 56 -3.90 9.84 -6.94
CA PRO A 56 -4.52 10.87 -7.77
C PRO A 56 -5.89 10.40 -8.29
N SER A 57 -6.93 11.23 -8.22
CA SER A 57 -8.27 10.87 -8.73
C SER A 57 -8.42 11.08 -10.23
N ASP A 58 -7.66 12.01 -10.81
CA ASP A 58 -7.99 12.59 -12.12
C ASP A 58 -7.11 12.09 -13.26
N SER A 59 -6.10 11.26 -12.97
CA SER A 59 -5.09 10.81 -13.94
C SER A 59 -4.77 9.33 -13.76
N MET A 60 -5.32 8.50 -14.66
CA MET A 60 -5.03 7.07 -14.70
C MET A 60 -3.53 6.79 -14.97
N ALA A 61 -2.88 7.66 -15.74
CA ALA A 61 -1.44 7.53 -16.02
C ALA A 61 -0.61 7.72 -14.74
N ASP A 62 -0.96 8.70 -13.91
CA ASP A 62 -0.26 8.95 -12.64
C ASP A 62 -0.56 7.85 -11.61
N GLN A 63 -1.81 7.36 -11.55
CA GLN A 63 -2.17 6.21 -10.73
C GLN A 63 -1.33 4.97 -11.12
N PHE A 64 -1.23 4.67 -12.42
CA PHE A 64 -0.45 3.55 -12.92
C PHE A 64 1.03 3.69 -12.58
N LYS A 65 1.60 4.88 -12.75
CA LYS A 65 2.99 5.18 -12.40
C LYS A 65 3.24 4.96 -10.91
N ILE A 66 2.41 5.52 -10.03
CA ILE A 66 2.56 5.36 -8.58
C ILE A 66 2.51 3.88 -8.17
N CYS A 67 1.54 3.12 -8.68
CA CYS A 67 1.44 1.70 -8.40
C CYS A 67 2.66 0.91 -8.90
N THR A 68 3.20 1.28 -10.06
CA THR A 68 4.41 0.66 -10.62
C THR A 68 5.65 0.97 -9.79
N ASP A 69 5.80 2.21 -9.35
CA ASP A 69 6.93 2.65 -8.52
C ASP A 69 6.87 1.97 -7.14
N LEU A 70 5.69 1.86 -6.53
CA LEU A 70 5.46 1.11 -5.29
C LEU A 70 5.85 -0.36 -5.45
N ALA A 71 5.33 -1.05 -6.47
CA ALA A 71 5.62 -2.45 -6.72
C ALA A 71 7.13 -2.68 -6.92
N THR A 72 7.79 -1.79 -7.65
CA THR A 72 9.24 -1.86 -7.88
C THR A 72 10.01 -1.71 -6.57
N ARG A 73 9.62 -0.76 -5.70
CA ARG A 73 10.31 -0.58 -4.41
C ARG A 73 10.11 -1.77 -3.48
N ILE A 74 8.90 -2.32 -3.41
CA ILE A 74 8.61 -3.51 -2.59
C ILE A 74 9.43 -4.71 -3.09
N LYS A 75 9.57 -4.90 -4.41
CA LYS A 75 10.47 -5.93 -4.98
C LYS A 75 11.93 -5.67 -4.59
N ASN A 76 12.39 -4.42 -4.62
CA ASN A 76 13.76 -4.05 -4.23
C ASN A 76 14.05 -4.27 -2.73
N LEU A 77 13.03 -4.28 -1.87
CA LEU A 77 13.15 -4.67 -0.46
C LEU A 77 13.28 -6.20 -0.27
N GLY A 78 13.14 -6.99 -1.34
CA GLY A 78 13.32 -8.44 -1.33
C GLY A 78 12.01 -9.25 -1.41
N PHE A 79 10.87 -8.62 -1.72
CA PHE A 79 9.64 -9.37 -1.98
C PHE A 79 9.76 -10.18 -3.27
N VAL A 80 9.62 -11.50 -3.16
CA VAL A 80 9.80 -12.46 -4.27
C VAL A 80 8.51 -12.80 -5.02
N GLY A 81 7.36 -12.35 -4.51
CA GLY A 81 6.08 -12.59 -5.17
C GLY A 81 5.89 -11.72 -6.41
N ASP A 82 5.03 -12.17 -7.32
CA ASP A 82 4.69 -11.37 -8.48
C ASP A 82 3.80 -10.18 -8.09
N MET A 83 4.14 -9.02 -8.63
CA MET A 83 3.33 -7.80 -8.57
C MET A 83 3.31 -7.25 -9.98
N SER A 84 2.24 -7.60 -10.69
CA SER A 84 2.00 -7.27 -12.09
C SER A 84 0.61 -6.66 -12.25
N PHE A 85 0.43 -5.84 -13.27
CA PHE A 85 -0.89 -5.39 -13.68
C PHE A 85 -1.59 -6.50 -14.47
N HIS A 86 -2.70 -7.01 -13.95
CA HIS A 86 -3.59 -7.90 -14.66
C HIS A 86 -4.84 -7.12 -15.07
N LYS A 87 -5.03 -6.93 -16.38
CA LYS A 87 -6.32 -6.54 -16.90
C LYS A 87 -7.19 -7.79 -16.94
N VAL A 88 -8.23 -7.83 -16.11
CA VAL A 88 -9.29 -8.85 -16.25
C VAL A 88 -10.17 -8.37 -17.39
N ASP A 89 -10.10 -9.08 -18.52
CA ASP A 89 -11.00 -8.88 -19.67
C ASP A 89 -12.41 -9.42 -19.39
#